data_AF-A0AA50HSL3-F1
#
_entry.id   AF-A0AA50HSL3-F1
#
_cell.length_a   1.000
_cell.length_b   1.000
_cell.length_c   1.000
_cell.angle_alpha   90.00
_cell.angle_beta   90.00
_cell.angle_gamma   90.00
#
_symmetry.space_group_name_H-M   'P 1'
#
loop_
_entity.id
_entity.type
_entity.pdbx_description
1 polymer ?
#
loop_
_entity_poly.entity_id
_entity_poly.type
_entity_poly.pdbx_seq_one_letter_code
_entity_poly.pdbx_strand_id
1 'polypeptide(L)'
;MDRENGQLILREIIDIYCQTAPELLQRIKLAIANQDWGNLSSAAHTLGSSSANLGAVLLAQQAKTLENLTRQRDSRAMDPGHFPTLAASYERVQGELKTMLDRL
;
A
#
# COMPACT_ATOMS: atom_id res chain seq x y z
N MET A 1 5.34 -16.07 27.40
CA MET A 1 4.70 -15.05 26.54
C MET A 1 5.71 -14.51 25.54
N ASP A 2 5.77 -14.93 24.28
CA ASP A 2 5.87 -16.27 23.68
C ASP A 2 6.42 -15.96 22.28
N ARG A 3 7.75 -16.07 22.09
CA ARG A 3 8.43 -15.62 20.86
C ARG A 3 7.83 -16.27 19.61
N GLU A 4 7.40 -17.52 19.72
CA GLU A 4 6.74 -18.29 18.67
C GLU A 4 5.36 -17.69 18.29
N ASN A 5 4.54 -17.29 19.27
CA ASN A 5 3.28 -16.59 19.00
C ASN A 5 3.51 -15.25 18.28
N GLY A 6 4.56 -14.51 18.66
CA GLY A 6 4.94 -13.27 18.00
C GLY A 6 5.31 -13.47 16.52
N GLN A 7 6.03 -14.54 16.21
CA GLN A 7 6.42 -14.87 14.83
C GLN A 7 5.21 -15.32 13.98
N LEU A 8 4.29 -16.09 14.55
CA LEU A 8 3.06 -16.51 13.87
C LEU A 8 2.17 -15.31 13.51
N ILE A 9 1.94 -14.39 14.46
CA ILE A 9 1.15 -13.18 14.23
C ILE A 9 1.81 -12.30 13.16
N LEU A 10 3.14 -12.13 13.23
CA LEU A 10 3.87 -11.35 12.22
C LEU A 10 3.70 -11.93 10.80
N ARG A 11 3.82 -13.26 10.68
CA ARG A 11 3.62 -13.95 9.41
C ARG A 11 2.22 -13.73 8.85
N GLU A 12 1.20 -13.88 9.69
CA GLU A 12 -0.20 -13.65 9.30
C GLU A 12 -0.43 -12.21 8.82
N ILE A 13 0.11 -11.21 9.51
CA ILE A 13 0.01 -9.80 9.11
C ILE A 13 0.69 -9.57 7.75
N ILE A 14 1.87 -10.14 7.53
CA ILE A 14 2.60 -10.02 6.25
C ILE A 14 1.82 -10.69 5.12
N ASP A 15 1.25 -11.88 5.36
CA ASP A 15 0.47 -12.60 4.36
C ASP A 15 -0.81 -11.82 3.97
N ILE A 16 -1.53 -11.28 4.96
CA ILE A 16 -2.72 -10.43 4.73
C ILE A 16 -2.33 -9.18 3.93
N TYR A 17 -1.22 -8.53 4.27
CA TYR A 17 -0.75 -7.36 3.53
C TYR A 17 -0.41 -7.69 2.08
N CYS A 18 0.33 -8.78 1.84
CA CYS A 18 0.71 -9.23 0.50
C CYS A 18 -0.49 -9.62 -0.38
N GLN A 19 -1.62 -10.01 0.23
CA GLN A 19 -2.87 -10.29 -0.48
C GLN A 19 -3.67 -9.01 -0.78
N THR A 20 -3.74 -8.10 0.20
CA THR A 20 -4.61 -6.91 0.12
C THR A 20 -3.98 -5.75 -0.65
N ALA A 21 -2.67 -5.54 -0.55
CA ALA A 21 -2.00 -4.41 -1.21
C ALA A 21 -2.10 -4.43 -2.75
N PRO A 22 -1.97 -5.57 -3.46
CA PRO A 22 -2.20 -5.64 -4.91
C PRO A 22 -3.62 -5.22 -5.32
N GLU A 23 -4.63 -5.61 -4.53
CA GLU A 23 -6.03 -5.23 -4.78
C GLU A 23 -6.21 -3.72 -4.63
N LEU A 24 -5.61 -3.11 -3.60
CA LEU A 24 -5.63 -1.66 -3.38
C LEU A 24 -4.92 -0.91 -4.51
N LEU A 25 -3.78 -1.40 -5.00
CA LEU A 25 -3.07 -0.82 -6.15
C LEU A 25 -3.92 -0.87 -7.43
N GLN A 26 -4.64 -1.97 -7.67
CA GLN A 26 -5.58 -2.05 -8.79
C GLN A 26 -6.75 -1.09 -8.63
N ARG A 27 -7.30 -0.95 -7.42
CA ARG A 27 -8.36 0.03 -7.14
C ARG A 27 -7.88 1.46 -7.39
N ILE A 28 -6.66 1.79 -6.99
CA ILE A 28 -6.04 3.10 -7.29
C ILE A 28 -5.95 3.31 -8.80
N LYS A 29 -5.44 2.32 -9.54
CA LYS A 29 -5.32 2.40 -11.01
C LYS A 29 -6.68 2.66 -11.68
N LEU A 30 -7.70 1.90 -11.30
CA LEU A 30 -9.05 2.03 -11.85
C LEU A 30 -9.69 3.36 -11.43
N ALA A 31 -9.49 3.80 -10.20
CA ALA A 31 -10.01 5.06 -9.71
C ALA A 31 -9.42 6.25 -10.45
N ILE A 32 -8.10 6.23 -10.74
CA ILE A 32 -7.46 7.24 -11.59
C ILE A 32 -8.08 7.25 -12.99
N ALA A 33 -8.22 6.08 -13.63
CA ALA A 33 -8.77 5.96 -14.98
C ALA A 33 -10.22 6.44 -15.09
N ASN A 34 -11.02 6.21 -14.05
CA ASN A 34 -12.44 6.57 -14.02
C ASN A 34 -12.71 7.93 -13.35
N GLN A 35 -11.67 8.67 -12.96
CA GLN A 35 -11.78 9.90 -12.17
C GLN A 35 -12.61 9.74 -10.88
N ASP A 36 -12.53 8.57 -10.26
CA ASP A 36 -13.27 8.22 -9.04
C ASP A 36 -12.48 8.64 -7.80
N TRP A 37 -12.69 9.88 -7.39
CA TRP A 37 -12.05 10.46 -6.20
C TRP A 37 -12.37 9.72 -4.90
N GLY A 38 -13.55 9.12 -4.78
CA GLY A 38 -13.96 8.41 -3.55
C GLY A 38 -13.18 7.12 -3.38
N ASN A 39 -13.12 6.32 -4.46
CA ASN A 39 -12.32 5.11 -4.47
C ASN A 39 -10.82 5.40 -4.41
N LEU A 40 -10.35 6.48 -5.07
CA LEU A 40 -8.94 6.87 -5.00
C LEU A 40 -8.53 7.22 -3.56
N SER A 41 -9.34 8.03 -2.86
CA SER A 41 -9.01 8.44 -1.49
C SER A 41 -9.03 7.26 -0.53
N SER A 42 -10.04 6.40 -0.61
CA SER A 42 -10.16 5.25 0.30
C SER A 42 -9.09 4.19 0.05
N ALA A 43 -8.78 3.88 -1.21
CA ALA A 43 -7.74 2.91 -1.54
C ALA A 43 -6.34 3.43 -1.17
N ALA A 44 -6.04 4.71 -1.44
CA ALA A 44 -4.78 5.33 -1.04
C ALA A 44 -4.62 5.38 0.49
N HIS A 45 -5.68 5.72 1.23
CA HIS A 45 -5.67 5.74 2.69
C HIS A 45 -5.34 4.36 3.28
N THR A 46 -6.06 3.32 2.83
CA THR A 46 -5.90 1.96 3.33
C THR A 46 -4.51 1.43 3.00
N LEU A 47 -4.02 1.65 1.77
CA LEU A 47 -2.68 1.25 1.35
C LEU A 47 -1.60 1.95 2.20
N GLY A 48 -1.76 3.25 2.45
CA GLY A 48 -0.81 4.02 3.26
C GLY A 48 -0.74 3.52 4.70
N SER A 49 -1.89 3.27 5.33
CA SER A 49 -1.97 2.80 6.71
C SER A 49 -1.40 1.39 6.88
N SER A 50 -1.75 0.46 5.98
CA SER A 50 -1.22 -0.91 6.04
C SER A 50 0.28 -0.96 5.77
N SER A 51 0.77 -0.14 4.83
CA SER A 51 2.21 0.01 4.55
C SER A 51 2.97 0.57 5.76
N ALA A 52 2.43 1.59 6.43
CA ALA A 52 3.06 2.17 7.61
C ALA A 52 3.18 1.17 8.77
N ASN A 53 2.17 0.32 8.98
CA ASN A 53 2.18 -0.72 10.01
C ASN A 53 3.31 -1.74 9.83
N LEU A 54 3.74 -1.98 8.58
CA LEU A 54 4.85 -2.88 8.24
C LEU A 54 6.19 -2.17 8.05
N GLY A 55 6.27 -0.87 8.35
CA GLY A 55 7.50 -0.09 8.17
C GLY A 55 7.84 0.20 6.70
N ALA A 56 6.91 0.02 5.77
CA ALA A 56 7.07 0.38 4.35
C ALA A 56 6.93 1.90 4.14
N VAL A 57 7.88 2.65 4.71
CA VAL A 57 7.81 4.12 4.85
C VAL A 57 7.62 4.84 3.52
N LEU A 58 8.38 4.46 2.48
CA LEU A 58 8.30 5.12 1.18
C LEU A 58 6.93 4.94 0.52
N LEU A 59 6.41 3.71 0.50
CA LEU A 59 5.10 3.41 -0.06
C LEU A 59 3.98 4.11 0.73
N ALA A 60 4.08 4.12 2.06
CA ALA A 60 3.14 4.84 2.92
C ALA A 60 3.12 6.34 2.61
N GLN A 61 4.28 6.95 2.40
CA GLN A 61 4.39 8.37 2.09
C GLN A 61 3.83 8.71 0.71
N GLN A 62 4.06 7.88 -0.30
CA GLN A 62 3.49 8.04 -1.64
C GLN A 62 1.96 7.94 -1.60
N ALA A 63 1.42 6.92 -0.93
CA ALA A 63 -0.01 6.73 -0.79
C ALA A 63 -0.67 7.91 -0.04
N LYS A 64 -0.05 8.40 1.03
CA LYS A 64 -0.50 9.60 1.76
C LYS A 64 -0.47 10.85 0.89
N THR A 65 0.53 11.01 0.04
CA THR A 65 0.62 12.14 -0.89
C THR A 65 -0.53 12.11 -1.89
N LEU A 66 -0.81 10.94 -2.46
CA LEU A 66 -1.94 10.73 -3.37
C LEU A 66 -3.28 10.98 -2.67
N GLU A 67 -3.46 10.47 -1.45
CA GLU A 67 -4.65 10.72 -0.63
C GLU A 67 -4.87 12.22 -0.40
N ASN A 68 -3.82 12.97 -0.04
CA ASN A 68 -3.92 14.41 0.19
C ASN A 68 -4.33 15.18 -1.07
N LEU A 69 -3.72 14.87 -2.21
CA LEU A 69 -4.11 15.46 -3.51
C LEU A 69 -5.58 15.16 -3.82
N THR A 70 -6.01 13.92 -3.57
CA THR A 70 -7.39 13.47 -3.79
C THR A 70 -8.39 14.23 -2.90
N ARG A 71 -8.08 14.38 -1.60
CA ARG A 71 -8.92 15.12 -0.64
C ARG A 71 -9.07 16.60 -1.02
N GLN A 72 -8.04 17.19 -1.62
CA GLN A 72 -8.04 18.58 -2.09
C GLN A 72 -8.74 18.74 -3.46
N ARG A 73 -9.19 17.65 -4.09
CA ARG A 73 -9.70 17.64 -5.48
C ARG A 73 -8.70 18.24 -6.47
N ASP A 74 -7.42 18.06 -6.21
CA ASP A 74 -6.34 18.49 -7.10
C ASP A 74 -6.23 17.51 -8.28
N SER A 75 -6.37 18.01 -9.51
CA SER A 75 -6.35 17.19 -10.73
C SER A 75 -5.08 16.35 -10.90
N ARG A 76 -3.97 16.75 -10.27
CA ARG A 76 -2.72 15.96 -10.22
C ARG A 76 -2.92 14.60 -9.56
N ALA A 77 -3.92 14.41 -8.71
CA ALA A 77 -4.26 13.10 -8.15
C ALA A 77 -4.66 12.08 -9.23
N MET A 78 -5.18 12.55 -10.37
CA MET A 78 -5.62 11.73 -11.50
C MET A 78 -4.51 11.49 -12.52
N ASP A 79 -3.26 11.82 -12.20
CA ASP A 79 -2.12 11.48 -13.03
C ASP A 79 -1.90 9.95 -13.00
N PRO A 80 -1.95 9.25 -14.15
CA PRO A 80 -1.66 7.82 -14.21
C PRO A 80 -0.22 7.47 -13.77
N GLY A 81 0.70 8.45 -13.71
CA GLY A 81 2.07 8.30 -13.22
C GLY A 81 2.19 7.93 -11.73
N HIS A 82 1.14 8.12 -10.93
CA HIS A 82 1.13 7.65 -9.53
C HIS A 82 1.17 6.13 -9.42
N PHE A 83 0.45 5.42 -10.31
CA PHE A 83 0.36 3.97 -10.27
C PHE A 83 1.70 3.25 -10.42
N PRO A 84 2.52 3.50 -11.47
CA PRO A 84 3.80 2.81 -11.62
C PRO A 84 4.77 3.12 -10.46
N THR A 85 4.70 4.33 -9.90
CA THR A 85 5.51 4.75 -8.74
C THR A 85 5.16 3.94 -7.48
N LEU A 86 3.85 3.81 -7.19
CA LEU A 86 3.36 3.00 -6.08
C LEU A 86 3.65 1.51 -6.30
N ALA A 87 3.41 0.99 -7.49
CA ALA A 87 3.65 -0.41 -7.83
C ALA A 87 5.12 -0.81 -7.66
N ALA A 88 6.05 0.00 -8.18
CA ALA A 88 7.48 -0.26 -8.02
C ALA A 88 7.96 -0.16 -6.56
N SER A 89 7.29 0.64 -5.73
CA SER A 89 7.60 0.72 -4.30
C SER A 89 7.05 -0.49 -3.55
N TYR A 90 5.85 -0.95 -3.91
CA TYR A 90 5.26 -2.18 -3.38
C TYR A 90 6.09 -3.42 -3.75
N GLU A 91 6.57 -3.55 -4.98
CA GLU A 91 7.41 -4.69 -5.39
C GLU A 91 8.68 -4.82 -4.51
N ARG A 92 9.31 -3.68 -4.17
CA ARG A 92 10.45 -3.67 -3.25
C ARG A 92 10.07 -4.14 -1.86
N VAL A 93 8.99 -3.59 -1.31
CA VAL A 93 8.45 -3.98 0.00
C VAL A 93 8.12 -5.47 0.04
N GLN A 94 7.46 -5.99 -1.00
CA GLN A 94 7.10 -7.41 -1.09
C GLN A 94 8.36 -8.30 -1.08
N GLY A 95 9.40 -7.91 -1.82
CA GLY A 95 10.69 -8.62 -1.81
C GLY A 95 11.36 -8.64 -0.43
N GLU A 96 11.37 -7.50 0.26
CA GLU A 96 11.90 -7.37 1.61
C GLU A 96 11.13 -8.21 2.63
N LEU A 97 9.79 -8.15 2.60
CA LEU A 97 8.92 -8.93 3.48
C LEU A 97 9.08 -10.43 3.23
N LYS A 98 9.18 -10.87 1.98
CA LYS A 98 9.45 -12.28 1.66
C LYS A 98 10.79 -12.74 2.21
N THR A 99 11.84 -11.93 2.04
CA THR A 99 13.17 -12.20 2.62
C THR A 99 13.13 -12.27 4.14
N MET A 100 12.28 -11.47 4.79
CA MET A 100 12.08 -11.51 6.23
C MET A 100 11.39 -12.81 6.67
N LEU A 101 10.33 -13.23 5.97
CA LEU A 101 9.63 -14.49 6.25
C LEU A 101 10.52 -15.71 6.09
N ASP A 102 11.40 -15.74 5.09
CA ASP A 102 12.33 -16.85 4.86
C ASP A 102 13.39 -17.00 5.98
N ARG A 103 13.52 -16.00 6.87
CA ARG A 103 14.49 -15.97 7.98
C ARG A 103 13.84 -16.21 9.36
N LEU A 104 12.51 -16.33 9.42
CA LEU A 104 11.75 -16.63 10.65
C LEU A 104 11.79 -18.13 10.95
#